data_AF-A0A948VQ19-F1
#
_entry.id   AF-A0A948VQ19-F1
#
_cell.length_a   1.000
_cell.length_b   1.000
_cell.length_c   1.000
_cell.angle_alpha   90.00
_cell.angle_beta   90.00
_cell.angle_gamma   90.00
#
_symmetry.space_group_name_H-M   'P 1'
#
loop_
_entity.id
_entity.type
_entity.pdbx_description
1 polymer ?
#
loop_
_entity_poly.entity_id
_entity_poly.type
_entity_poly.pdbx_seq_one_letter_code
_entity_poly.pdbx_strand_id
1 'polypeptide(L)'
;MKDNTLSTVLKTVLTPSAEYVGQELRNALRLKVEELKGHRQTENLRAHLAEVLEDIRRDAPPDAGSGPDPVRQLELFEAWCDGAQDVDPEDDELSQLWRRLLTRIAKGRVRSGLLINTLKYLDAFDAQLLLRFSRRGYLRKGTEVEEYHLSQMQRLNLIKETTERRFALLIPLLLATCMYLYYRIYAIAVGFSEATDIAAGFRFISKMIPEVGLAIALGALVGLPLFVWIPKWRLTWIGRDILQHAVPSSLRKTPKSDAT
;
A
#
# COMPACT_ATOMS: atom_id res chain seq x y z
N MET A 1 -18.51 -67.43 -17.49
CA MET A 1 -18.52 -66.18 -18.28
C MET A 1 -19.97 -65.78 -18.57
N LYS A 2 -20.66 -65.05 -17.68
CA LYS A 2 -21.98 -64.45 -17.99
C LYS A 2 -22.43 -63.30 -17.06
N ASP A 3 -21.54 -62.72 -16.26
CA ASP A 3 -21.91 -61.70 -15.26
C ASP A 3 -21.61 -60.24 -15.66
N ASN A 4 -21.02 -59.99 -16.83
CA ASN A 4 -20.61 -58.64 -17.25
C ASN A 4 -21.70 -57.86 -18.02
N THR A 5 -22.74 -58.51 -18.56
CA THR A 5 -23.75 -57.85 -19.40
C THR A 5 -24.80 -57.10 -18.60
N LEU A 6 -25.26 -57.65 -17.47
CA LEU A 6 -26.27 -56.99 -16.62
C LEU A 6 -25.73 -55.72 -15.94
N SER A 7 -24.50 -55.76 -15.42
CA SER A 7 -23.82 -54.59 -14.83
C SER A 7 -23.58 -53.47 -15.85
N THR A 8 -23.23 -53.83 -17.09
CA THR A 8 -22.99 -52.85 -18.17
C THR A 8 -24.29 -52.17 -18.60
N VAL A 9 -25.39 -52.92 -18.75
CA VAL A 9 -26.72 -52.38 -19.11
C VAL A 9 -27.30 -51.52 -17.99
N LEU A 10 -27.17 -51.94 -16.72
CA LEU A 10 -27.63 -51.14 -15.59
C LEU A 10 -26.86 -49.81 -15.51
N LYS A 11 -25.55 -49.83 -15.73
CA LYS A 11 -24.74 -48.61 -15.84
C LYS A 11 -25.16 -47.75 -17.02
N THR A 12 -25.39 -48.31 -18.21
CA THR A 12 -25.77 -47.49 -19.38
C THR A 12 -27.14 -46.85 -19.24
N VAL A 13 -28.07 -47.45 -18.50
CA VAL A 13 -29.41 -46.88 -18.26
C VAL A 13 -29.40 -45.88 -17.09
N LEU A 14 -28.67 -46.17 -16.00
CA LEU A 14 -28.68 -45.32 -14.80
C LEU A 14 -27.70 -44.14 -14.86
N THR A 15 -26.60 -44.25 -15.61
CA THR A 15 -25.61 -43.16 -15.73
C THR A 15 -26.20 -41.89 -16.34
N PRO A 16 -26.93 -41.93 -17.49
CA PRO A 16 -27.52 -40.70 -18.04
C PRO A 16 -28.58 -40.08 -17.12
N SER A 17 -29.34 -40.88 -16.38
CA SER A 17 -30.28 -40.37 -15.37
C SER A 17 -29.59 -39.76 -14.16
N ALA A 18 -28.49 -40.35 -13.69
CA ALA A 18 -27.69 -39.83 -12.59
C ALA A 18 -26.94 -38.53 -12.97
N GLU A 19 -26.42 -38.46 -14.20
CA GLU A 19 -25.79 -37.25 -14.75
C GLU A 19 -26.79 -36.12 -14.90
N TYR A 20 -27.98 -36.40 -15.42
CA TYR A 20 -29.06 -35.41 -15.55
C TYR A 20 -29.51 -34.88 -14.18
N VAL A 21 -29.76 -35.78 -13.21
CA VAL A 21 -30.14 -35.38 -11.83
C VAL A 21 -29.00 -34.59 -11.15
N GLY A 22 -27.74 -34.97 -11.38
CA GLY A 22 -26.59 -34.24 -10.88
C GLY A 22 -26.48 -32.83 -11.45
N GLN A 23 -26.76 -32.65 -12.74
CA GLN A 23 -26.80 -31.34 -13.39
C GLN A 23 -27.96 -30.48 -12.88
N GLU A 24 -29.16 -31.03 -12.75
CA GLU A 24 -30.33 -30.31 -12.21
C GLU A 24 -30.11 -29.89 -10.75
N LEU A 25 -29.55 -30.77 -9.91
CA LEU A 25 -29.22 -30.43 -8.52
C LEU A 25 -28.16 -29.32 -8.46
N ARG A 26 -27.12 -29.39 -9.30
CA ARG A 26 -26.09 -28.35 -9.37
C ARG A 26 -26.68 -27.02 -9.82
N ASN A 27 -27.58 -27.04 -10.80
CA ASN A 27 -28.28 -25.85 -11.28
C ASN A 27 -29.19 -25.26 -10.19
N ALA A 28 -29.97 -26.09 -9.50
CA ALA A 28 -30.83 -25.65 -8.40
C ALA A 28 -30.02 -25.07 -7.23
N LEU A 29 -28.89 -25.70 -6.86
CA LEU A 29 -27.99 -25.16 -5.84
C LEU A 29 -27.37 -23.84 -6.28
N ARG A 30 -26.95 -23.74 -7.54
CA ARG A 30 -26.41 -22.50 -8.10
C ARG A 30 -27.43 -21.37 -8.06
N LEU A 31 -28.67 -21.61 -8.49
CA LEU A 31 -29.75 -20.62 -8.44
C LEU A 31 -30.02 -20.17 -7.00
N LYS A 32 -30.03 -21.10 -6.04
CA LYS A 32 -30.23 -20.78 -4.62
C LYS A 32 -29.07 -19.96 -4.04
N VAL A 33 -27.83 -20.26 -4.43
CA VAL A 33 -26.65 -19.48 -4.03
C VAL A 33 -26.69 -18.08 -4.65
N GLU A 34 -27.11 -17.95 -5.91
CA GLU A 34 -27.27 -16.67 -6.59
C GLU A 34 -28.39 -15.83 -5.95
N GLU A 35 -29.50 -16.44 -5.56
CA GLU A 35 -30.60 -15.77 -4.83
C GLU A 35 -30.15 -15.28 -3.44
N LEU A 36 -29.48 -16.14 -2.66
CA LEU A 36 -28.92 -15.76 -1.36
C LEU A 36 -27.88 -14.64 -1.50
N LYS A 37 -27.03 -14.71 -2.53
CA LYS A 37 -26.05 -13.66 -2.82
C LYS A 37 -26.76 -12.34 -3.14
N GLY A 38 -27.80 -12.37 -3.98
CA GLY A 38 -28.59 -11.18 -4.32
C GLY A 38 -29.29 -10.57 -3.10
N HIS A 39 -29.80 -11.40 -2.18
CA HIS A 39 -30.38 -10.92 -0.93
C HIS A 39 -29.33 -10.22 -0.06
N ARG A 40 -28.18 -10.87 0.18
CA ARG A 40 -27.08 -10.28 0.96
C ARG A 40 -26.55 -8.99 0.34
N GLN A 41 -26.39 -8.95 -0.98
CA GLN A 41 -25.97 -7.74 -1.71
C GLN A 41 -26.96 -6.58 -1.50
N THR A 42 -28.25 -6.87 -1.53
CA THR A 42 -29.31 -5.88 -1.27
C THR A 42 -29.28 -5.38 0.18
N GLU A 43 -29.09 -6.28 1.15
CA GLU A 43 -28.98 -5.94 2.57
C GLU A 43 -27.74 -5.09 2.85
N ASN A 44 -26.57 -5.49 2.32
CA ASN A 44 -25.32 -4.73 2.42
C ASN A 44 -25.50 -3.31 1.87
N LEU A 45 -26.06 -3.18 0.67
CA LEU A 45 -26.29 -1.88 0.05
C LEU A 45 -27.23 -1.02 0.90
N ARG A 46 -28.32 -1.59 1.43
CA ARG A 46 -29.25 -0.89 2.32
C ARG A 46 -28.56 -0.40 3.60
N ALA A 47 -27.72 -1.23 4.21
CA ALA A 47 -26.97 -0.87 5.41
C ALA A 47 -26.02 0.31 5.15
N HIS A 48 -25.23 0.25 4.08
CA HIS A 48 -24.34 1.36 3.69
C HIS A 48 -25.11 2.64 3.36
N LEU A 49 -26.23 2.54 2.62
CA LEU A 49 -27.05 3.70 2.29
C LEU A 49 -27.68 4.35 3.52
N ALA A 50 -28.19 3.55 4.48
CA ALA A 50 -28.79 4.07 5.69
C ALA A 50 -27.80 4.92 6.49
N GLU A 51 -26.57 4.44 6.62
CA GLU A 51 -25.52 5.19 7.33
C GLU A 51 -25.04 6.43 6.59
N VAL A 52 -24.90 6.36 5.27
CA VAL A 52 -24.52 7.54 4.48
C VAL A 52 -25.59 8.63 4.56
N LEU A 53 -26.88 8.26 4.57
CA LEU A 53 -27.97 9.20 4.75
C LEU A 53 -27.91 9.89 6.12
N GLU A 54 -27.59 9.14 7.19
CA GLU A 54 -27.37 9.72 8.52
C GLU A 54 -26.16 10.68 8.54
N ASP A 55 -25.05 10.32 7.91
CA ASP A 55 -23.87 11.20 7.77
C ASP A 55 -24.17 12.49 6.99
N ILE A 56 -24.95 12.39 5.92
CA ILE A 56 -25.37 13.55 5.12
C ILE A 56 -26.31 14.45 5.93
N ARG A 57 -27.23 13.88 6.72
CA ARG A 57 -28.12 14.67 7.58
C ARG A 57 -27.38 15.39 8.69
N ARG A 58 -26.35 14.74 9.27
CA ARG A 58 -25.55 15.29 10.37
C ARG A 58 -24.63 16.43 9.92
N ASP A 59 -24.04 16.30 8.73
CA ASP A 59 -23.20 17.33 8.15
C ASP A 59 -24.04 18.27 7.28
N ALA A 60 -24.44 19.42 7.82
CA ALA A 60 -25.17 20.46 7.08
C ALA A 60 -24.56 20.69 5.68
N PRO A 61 -25.39 20.86 4.62
CA PRO A 61 -24.90 20.94 3.25
C PRO A 61 -23.96 22.14 3.12
N PRO A 62 -22.73 21.97 2.57
CA PRO A 62 -21.92 23.11 2.19
C PRO A 62 -22.64 23.86 1.06
N ASP A 63 -22.55 25.19 1.09
CA ASP A 63 -23.18 26.12 0.15
C ASP A 63 -23.23 25.58 -1.29
N ALA A 64 -24.44 25.58 -1.86
CA ALA A 64 -24.77 25.17 -3.22
C ALA A 64 -24.22 26.16 -4.27
N GLY A 65 -22.91 26.37 -4.27
CA GLY A 65 -22.20 27.08 -5.34
C GLY A 65 -21.88 26.10 -6.47
N SER A 66 -22.67 26.17 -7.55
CA SER A 66 -22.60 25.33 -8.75
C SER A 66 -22.42 23.84 -8.47
N GLY A 67 -23.55 23.17 -8.26
CA GLY A 67 -23.60 21.72 -8.10
C GLY A 67 -22.80 21.00 -9.20
N PRO A 68 -22.10 19.91 -8.86
CA PRO A 68 -21.45 19.04 -9.85
C PRO A 68 -22.47 18.58 -10.91
N ASP A 69 -21.97 18.21 -12.09
CA ASP A 69 -22.79 17.63 -13.16
C ASP A 69 -23.63 16.45 -12.64
N PRO A 70 -24.98 16.58 -12.62
CA PRO A 70 -25.87 15.56 -12.07
C PRO A 70 -25.74 14.20 -12.76
N VAL A 71 -25.44 14.19 -14.06
CA VAL A 71 -25.28 12.95 -14.84
C VAL A 71 -24.07 12.19 -14.33
N ARG A 72 -22.94 12.88 -14.21
CA ARG A 72 -21.70 12.30 -13.67
C ARG A 72 -21.84 11.84 -12.22
N GLN A 73 -22.63 12.54 -11.39
CA GLN A 73 -22.91 12.07 -10.04
C GLN A 73 -23.70 10.76 -10.02
N LEU A 74 -24.66 10.61 -10.93
CA LEU A 74 -25.43 9.38 -11.07
C LEU A 74 -24.55 8.21 -11.51
N GLU A 75 -23.67 8.41 -12.49
CA GLU A 75 -22.69 7.40 -12.92
C GLU A 75 -21.76 6.95 -11.78
N LEU A 76 -21.27 7.91 -10.98
CA LEU A 76 -20.43 7.60 -9.82
C LEU A 76 -21.23 6.90 -8.72
N PHE A 77 -22.50 7.23 -8.53
CA PHE A 77 -23.38 6.56 -7.60
C PHE A 77 -23.66 5.11 -8.01
N GLU A 78 -23.96 4.87 -9.29
CA GLU A 78 -24.17 3.54 -9.85
C GLU A 78 -22.91 2.68 -9.69
N ALA A 79 -21.76 3.20 -10.12
CA ALA A 79 -20.49 2.52 -9.94
C ALA A 79 -20.17 2.25 -8.46
N TRP A 80 -20.63 3.11 -7.55
CA TRP A 80 -20.48 2.91 -6.11
C TRP A 80 -21.37 1.76 -5.62
N CYS A 81 -22.66 1.74 -6.00
CA CYS A 81 -23.60 0.68 -5.62
C CYS A 81 -23.09 -0.70 -6.02
N ASP A 82 -22.57 -0.81 -7.25
CA ASP A 82 -22.00 -2.05 -7.78
C ASP A 82 -20.87 -2.61 -6.93
N GLY A 83 -20.08 -1.75 -6.27
CA GLY A 83 -18.99 -2.17 -5.40
C GLY A 83 -19.42 -2.38 -3.96
N ALA A 84 -20.22 -1.45 -3.40
CA ALA A 84 -20.64 -1.48 -2.01
C ALA A 84 -21.53 -2.69 -1.67
N GLN A 85 -22.29 -3.22 -2.63
CA GLN A 85 -23.10 -4.42 -2.43
C GLN A 85 -22.27 -5.66 -2.08
N ASP A 86 -21.00 -5.72 -2.53
CA ASP A 86 -20.10 -6.84 -2.26
C ASP A 86 -19.28 -6.66 -0.97
N VAL A 87 -19.46 -5.52 -0.27
CA VAL A 87 -18.73 -5.19 0.96
C VAL A 87 -19.60 -5.47 2.17
N ASP A 88 -19.10 -6.33 3.05
CA ASP A 88 -19.76 -6.64 4.32
C ASP A 88 -19.81 -5.39 5.22
N PRO A 89 -20.98 -4.97 5.72
CA PRO A 89 -21.07 -3.84 6.65
C PRO A 89 -20.33 -4.06 7.96
N GLU A 90 -20.05 -5.32 8.35
CA GLU A 90 -19.27 -5.68 9.55
C GLU A 90 -17.75 -5.47 9.37
N ASP A 91 -17.26 -5.31 8.14
CA ASP A 91 -15.88 -4.92 7.85
C ASP A 91 -15.69 -3.41 8.09
N ASP A 92 -15.54 -3.03 9.35
CA ASP A 92 -15.48 -1.64 9.80
C ASP A 92 -14.54 -0.76 8.95
N GLU A 93 -13.34 -1.26 8.63
CA GLU A 93 -12.35 -0.51 7.87
C GLU A 93 -12.78 -0.27 6.41
N LEU A 94 -13.11 -1.33 5.66
CA LEU A 94 -13.48 -1.20 4.25
C LEU A 94 -14.83 -0.51 4.09
N SER A 95 -15.81 -0.89 4.91
CA SER A 95 -17.14 -0.28 5.01
C SER A 95 -17.04 1.23 5.22
N GLN A 96 -16.18 1.67 6.13
CA GLN A 96 -15.94 3.09 6.38
C GLN A 96 -15.34 3.82 5.16
N LEU A 97 -14.45 3.18 4.39
CA LEU A 97 -13.92 3.77 3.16
C LEU A 97 -15.03 4.00 2.13
N TRP A 98 -15.89 3.00 1.93
CA TRP A 98 -17.02 3.05 1.01
C TRP A 98 -18.06 4.09 1.39
N ARG A 99 -18.49 4.12 2.65
CA ARG A 99 -19.47 5.11 3.16
C ARG A 99 -19.00 6.53 2.94
N ARG A 100 -17.75 6.83 3.32
CA ARG A 100 -17.19 8.18 3.18
C ARG A 100 -17.01 8.60 1.73
N LEU A 101 -16.69 7.66 0.84
CA LEU A 101 -16.64 7.94 -0.59
C LEU A 101 -18.01 8.41 -1.10
N LEU A 102 -19.09 7.70 -0.73
CA LEU A 102 -20.45 8.08 -1.15
C LEU A 102 -20.86 9.46 -0.63
N THR A 103 -20.65 9.72 0.66
CA THR A 103 -20.94 11.02 1.28
C THR A 103 -20.23 12.16 0.53
N ARG A 104 -19.04 11.91 -0.03
CA ARG A 104 -18.29 12.89 -0.83
C ARG A 104 -18.79 13.00 -2.26
N ILE A 105 -19.21 11.91 -2.89
CA ILE A 105 -19.88 11.91 -4.21
C ILE A 105 -21.17 12.72 -4.13
N ALA A 106 -21.99 12.48 -3.10
CA ALA A 106 -23.22 13.22 -2.84
C ALA A 106 -22.96 14.73 -2.65
N LYS A 107 -21.85 15.09 -1.98
CA LYS A 107 -21.40 16.49 -1.80
C LYS A 107 -20.64 17.07 -3.01
N GLY A 108 -20.52 16.34 -4.13
CA GLY A 108 -19.83 16.81 -5.34
C GLY A 108 -18.31 16.97 -5.24
N ARG A 109 -17.70 16.40 -4.20
CA ARG A 109 -16.26 16.57 -3.92
C ARG A 109 -15.38 15.54 -4.62
N VAL A 110 -15.96 14.43 -5.06
CA VAL A 110 -15.28 13.39 -5.84
C VAL A 110 -15.75 13.48 -7.27
N ARG A 111 -14.79 13.54 -8.20
CA ARG A 111 -15.08 13.59 -9.65
C ARG A 111 -14.52 12.38 -10.41
N SER A 112 -13.60 11.63 -9.83
CA SER A 112 -12.89 10.56 -10.52
C SER A 112 -13.50 9.19 -10.24
N GLY A 113 -13.99 8.52 -11.29
CA GLY A 113 -14.41 7.11 -11.21
C GLY A 113 -13.24 6.16 -10.91
N LEU A 114 -12.00 6.63 -11.07
CA LEU A 114 -10.81 5.88 -10.71
C LEU A 114 -10.81 5.47 -9.24
N LEU A 115 -11.26 6.34 -8.32
CA LEU A 115 -11.26 6.02 -6.89
C LEU A 115 -12.20 4.87 -6.54
N ILE A 116 -13.40 4.88 -7.14
CA ILE A 116 -14.39 3.82 -6.97
C ILE A 116 -13.84 2.52 -7.53
N ASN A 117 -13.30 2.57 -8.75
CA ASN A 117 -12.73 1.38 -9.40
C ASN A 117 -11.56 0.82 -8.60
N THR A 118 -10.70 1.65 -8.01
CA THR A 118 -9.61 1.16 -7.16
C THR A 118 -10.12 0.56 -5.85
N LEU A 119 -11.15 1.15 -5.22
CA LEU A 119 -11.76 0.61 -4.00
C LEU A 119 -12.45 -0.74 -4.21
N LYS A 120 -13.00 -1.01 -5.40
CA LYS A 120 -13.60 -2.33 -5.74
C LYS A 120 -12.63 -3.49 -5.64
N TYR A 121 -11.34 -3.24 -5.81
CA TYR A 121 -10.30 -4.28 -5.75
C TYR A 121 -9.59 -4.35 -4.41
N LEU A 122 -9.99 -3.54 -3.42
CA LEU A 122 -9.43 -3.61 -2.08
C LEU A 122 -10.23 -4.59 -1.23
N ASP A 123 -9.50 -5.43 -0.49
CA ASP A 123 -10.07 -6.24 0.57
C ASP A 123 -9.98 -5.53 1.94
N ALA A 124 -10.54 -6.18 2.97
CA ALA A 124 -10.52 -5.74 4.36
C ALA A 124 -9.10 -5.41 4.85
N PHE A 125 -8.14 -6.27 4.48
CA PHE A 125 -6.78 -6.19 4.96
C PHE A 125 -6.02 -5.03 4.29
N ASP A 126 -6.21 -4.83 2.99
CA ASP A 126 -5.70 -3.70 2.22
C ASP A 126 -6.26 -2.38 2.76
N ALA A 127 -7.56 -2.33 3.08
CA ALA A 127 -8.19 -1.18 3.70
C ALA A 127 -7.55 -0.86 5.06
N GLN A 128 -7.32 -1.88 5.89
CA GLN A 128 -6.64 -1.74 7.17
C GLN A 128 -5.20 -1.24 7.00
N LEU A 129 -4.44 -1.77 6.04
CA LEU A 129 -3.09 -1.30 5.71
C LEU A 129 -3.10 0.17 5.25
N LEU A 130 -4.04 0.54 4.38
CA LEU A 130 -4.22 1.90 3.90
C LEU A 130 -4.51 2.86 5.08
N LEU A 131 -5.40 2.47 6.00
CA LEU A 131 -5.67 3.25 7.21
C LEU A 131 -4.44 3.35 8.12
N ARG A 132 -3.62 2.29 8.24
CA ARG A 132 -2.34 2.37 8.96
C ARG A 132 -1.36 3.36 8.31
N PHE A 133 -1.33 3.47 6.98
CA PHE A 133 -0.55 4.51 6.30
C PHE A 133 -0.99 5.92 6.72
N SER A 134 -2.29 6.17 6.85
CA SER A 134 -2.78 7.50 7.27
C SER A 134 -2.27 7.93 8.65
N ARG A 135 -2.06 6.97 9.55
CA ARG A 135 -1.59 7.22 10.94
C ARG A 135 -0.06 7.36 11.03
N ARG A 136 0.69 6.61 10.23
CA ARG A 136 2.17 6.52 10.32
C ARG A 136 2.91 7.30 9.24
N GLY A 137 2.27 7.61 8.11
CA GLY A 137 2.88 8.25 6.93
C GLY A 137 3.74 7.31 6.06
N TYR A 138 4.18 6.18 6.62
CA TYR A 138 4.91 5.13 5.91
C TYR A 138 4.63 3.76 6.56
N LEU A 139 4.83 2.68 5.80
CA LEU A 139 4.87 1.32 6.32
C LEU A 139 6.27 0.74 6.12
N ARG A 140 6.73 0.00 7.13
CA ARG A 140 7.90 -0.86 7.02
C ARG A 140 7.45 -2.20 6.49
N LYS A 141 8.37 -2.91 5.83
CA LYS A 141 8.20 -4.31 5.44
C LYS A 141 7.81 -5.14 6.68
N GLY A 142 6.70 -5.87 6.60
CA GLY A 142 6.07 -6.59 7.70
C GLY A 142 6.14 -8.11 7.54
N THR A 143 5.05 -8.81 7.85
CA THR A 143 4.93 -10.26 7.63
C THR A 143 4.79 -10.60 6.15
N GLU A 144 4.98 -11.87 5.76
CA GLU A 144 4.80 -12.33 4.37
C GLU A 144 3.40 -12.02 3.81
N VAL A 145 2.38 -12.11 4.68
CA VAL A 145 1.00 -11.72 4.35
C VAL A 145 0.93 -10.22 4.03
N GLU A 146 1.50 -9.36 4.88
CA GLU A 146 1.56 -7.92 4.59
C GLU A 146 2.30 -7.62 3.28
N GLU A 147 3.35 -8.37 2.94
CA GLU A 147 4.07 -8.19 1.67
C GLU A 147 3.22 -8.51 0.44
N TYR A 148 2.40 -9.57 0.51
CA TYR A 148 1.45 -9.90 -0.54
C TYR A 148 0.48 -8.73 -0.79
N HIS A 149 -0.14 -8.23 0.28
CA HIS A 149 -1.09 -7.12 0.20
C HIS A 149 -0.44 -5.80 -0.24
N LEU A 150 0.75 -5.47 0.26
CA LEU A 150 1.51 -4.31 -0.22
C LEU A 150 1.82 -4.42 -1.72
N SER A 151 2.14 -5.62 -2.22
CA SER A 151 2.36 -5.86 -3.64
C SER A 151 1.07 -5.66 -4.46
N GLN A 152 -0.09 -6.06 -3.94
CA GLN A 152 -1.39 -5.80 -4.57
C GLN A 152 -1.71 -4.30 -4.57
N MET A 153 -1.55 -3.61 -3.44
CA MET A 153 -1.72 -2.16 -3.34
C MET A 153 -0.78 -1.41 -4.31
N GLN A 154 0.43 -1.91 -4.55
CA GLN A 154 1.36 -1.35 -5.53
C GLN A 154 0.84 -1.54 -6.96
N ARG A 155 0.30 -2.73 -7.31
CA ARG A 155 -0.33 -2.99 -8.62
C ARG A 155 -1.53 -2.08 -8.87
N LEU A 156 -2.30 -1.78 -7.82
CA LEU A 156 -3.40 -0.83 -7.84
C LEU A 156 -2.95 0.64 -7.85
N ASN A 157 -1.64 0.91 -7.93
CA ASN A 157 -1.06 2.26 -7.87
C ASN A 157 -1.45 3.05 -6.62
N LEU A 158 -1.74 2.39 -5.49
CA LEU A 158 -2.05 3.05 -4.21
C LEU A 158 -0.79 3.43 -3.44
N ILE A 159 0.23 2.60 -3.56
CA ILE A 159 1.53 2.80 -2.94
C ILE A 159 2.63 2.70 -3.97
N LYS A 160 3.75 3.35 -3.68
CA LYS A 160 4.99 3.21 -4.43
C LYS A 160 6.13 2.90 -3.48
N GLU A 161 6.99 1.99 -3.90
CA GLU A 161 8.25 1.78 -3.21
C GLU A 161 9.12 3.03 -3.43
N THR A 162 9.52 3.66 -2.34
CA THR A 162 10.44 4.80 -2.42
C THR A 162 11.77 4.34 -1.87
N THR A 163 12.71 4.11 -2.77
CA THR A 163 14.11 3.87 -2.41
C THR A 163 14.73 5.22 -2.06
N GLU A 164 14.43 5.74 -0.88
CA GLU A 164 15.23 6.82 -0.32
C GLU A 164 16.63 6.25 -0.05
N ARG A 165 17.54 6.44 -1.01
CA ARG A 165 18.97 6.35 -0.75
C ARG A 165 19.27 7.42 0.28
N ARG A 166 19.24 7.06 1.56
CA ARG A 166 19.71 7.95 2.60
C ARG A 166 21.22 8.08 2.38
N PHE A 167 21.60 9.15 1.69
CA PHE A 167 22.95 9.71 1.65
C PHE A 167 23.49 10.09 3.04
N ALA A 168 22.76 9.77 4.12
CA ALA A 168 23.13 9.99 5.51
C ALA A 168 24.51 9.38 5.86
N LEU A 169 24.99 8.39 5.11
CA LEU A 169 26.36 7.85 5.26
C LEU A 169 27.38 8.49 4.31
N LEU A 170 26.95 9.09 3.20
CA LEU A 170 27.85 9.78 2.27
C LEU A 170 28.33 11.13 2.83
N ILE A 171 27.48 11.84 3.58
CA ILE A 171 27.87 13.09 4.24
C ILE A 171 28.99 12.89 5.28
N PRO A 172 28.89 11.98 6.28
CA PRO A 172 29.97 11.75 7.24
C PRO A 172 31.20 11.13 6.58
N LEU A 173 31.05 10.28 5.56
CA LEU A 173 32.17 9.74 4.79
C LEU A 173 32.94 10.86 4.07
N LEU A 174 32.22 11.79 3.43
CA LEU A 174 32.82 12.92 2.73
C LEU A 174 33.50 13.88 3.72
N LEU A 175 32.88 14.16 4.86
CA LEU A 175 33.49 14.94 5.95
C LEU A 175 34.75 14.28 6.50
N ALA A 176 34.74 12.97 6.75
CA ALA A 176 35.91 12.22 7.20
C ALA A 176 37.04 12.27 6.15
N THR A 177 36.68 12.16 4.87
CA THR A 177 37.63 12.26 3.76
C THR A 177 38.22 13.67 3.66
N CYS A 178 37.41 14.72 3.80
CA CYS A 178 37.86 16.12 3.83
C CYS A 178 38.78 16.40 5.02
N MET A 179 38.42 15.92 6.21
CA MET A 179 39.25 16.03 7.42
C MET A 179 40.61 15.34 7.24
N TYR A 180 40.62 14.14 6.66
CA TYR A 180 41.84 13.40 6.36
C TYR A 180 42.72 14.16 5.35
N LEU A 181 42.14 14.66 4.26
CA LEU A 181 42.87 15.45 3.26
C LEU A 181 43.43 16.75 3.85
N TYR A 182 42.65 17.46 4.67
CA TYR A 182 43.09 18.66 5.38
C TYR A 182 44.31 18.37 6.26
N TYR A 183 44.26 17.30 7.07
CA TYR A 183 45.37 16.90 7.93
C TYR A 183 46.62 16.54 7.12
N ARG A 184 46.47 15.90 5.96
CA ARG A 184 47.59 15.57 5.05
C ARG A 184 48.24 16.83 4.46
N ILE A 185 47.44 17.79 4.00
CA ILE A 185 47.94 19.06 3.46
C ILE A 185 48.66 19.85 4.56
N TYR A 186 48.08 19.92 5.76
CA TYR A 186 48.70 20.56 6.92
C TYR A 186 50.03 19.92 7.29
N ALA A 187 50.10 18.58 7.37
CA ALA A 187 51.32 17.86 7.68
C ALA A 187 52.41 18.05 6.60
N ILE A 188 52.04 18.12 5.32
CA ILE A 188 52.96 18.45 4.23
C ILE A 188 53.47 19.88 4.38
N ALA A 189 52.58 20.85 4.61
CA ALA A 189 52.95 22.27 4.75
C ALA A 189 53.89 22.52 5.93
N VAL A 190 53.62 21.90 7.09
CA VAL A 190 54.45 22.02 8.29
C VAL A 190 55.76 21.21 8.12
N GLY A 191 55.68 19.99 7.61
CA GLY A 191 56.85 19.12 7.40
C GLY A 191 57.84 19.64 6.35
N PHE A 192 57.36 20.35 5.32
CA PHE A 192 58.23 21.01 4.34
C PHE A 192 58.93 22.26 4.89
N SER A 193 58.46 22.83 6.00
CA SER A 193 59.10 24.00 6.58
C SER A 193 60.41 23.69 7.32
N GLU A 194 60.64 22.42 7.70
CA GLU A 194 61.83 22.02 8.49
C GLU A 194 62.63 20.81 7.95
N ALA A 195 62.17 20.06 6.94
CA ALA A 195 62.84 18.82 6.53
C ALA A 195 63.37 18.83 5.08
N THR A 196 64.69 18.96 4.92
CA THR A 196 65.45 18.53 3.74
C THR A 196 65.66 17.01 3.67
N ASP A 197 65.09 16.24 4.60
CA ASP A 197 65.38 14.81 4.74
C ASP A 197 64.20 13.93 4.33
N ILE A 198 64.27 13.41 3.10
CA ILE A 198 63.30 12.51 2.47
C ILE A 198 63.03 11.27 3.35
N ALA A 199 64.00 10.85 4.17
CA ALA A 199 63.86 9.70 5.07
C ALA A 199 62.89 9.96 6.24
N ALA A 200 62.70 11.21 6.66
CA ALA A 200 61.72 11.57 7.69
C ALA A 200 60.29 11.46 7.15
N GLY A 201 60.07 11.88 5.90
CA GLY A 201 58.78 11.73 5.21
C GLY A 201 58.34 10.27 5.08
N PHE A 202 59.26 9.36 4.72
CA PHE A 202 58.95 7.94 4.58
C PHE A 202 58.60 7.26 5.92
N ARG A 203 59.29 7.63 7.01
CA ARG A 203 58.99 7.15 8.37
C ARG A 203 57.64 7.65 8.89
N PHE A 204 57.24 8.85 8.50
CA PHE A 204 55.92 9.38 8.84
C PHE A 204 54.79 8.66 8.07
N ILE A 205 54.98 8.43 6.77
CA ILE A 205 53.99 7.71 5.93
C ILE A 205 53.76 6.28 6.44
N SER A 206 54.84 5.55 6.74
CA SER A 206 54.73 4.15 7.20
C SER A 206 54.02 4.00 8.55
N LYS A 207 54.13 4.97 9.46
CA LYS A 207 53.39 4.96 10.74
C LYS A 207 51.89 5.24 10.59
N MET A 208 51.50 5.97 9.56
CA MET A 208 50.09 6.36 9.31
C MET A 208 49.26 5.27 8.62
N ILE A 209 49.89 4.37 7.84
CA ILE A 209 49.21 3.27 7.13
C ILE A 209 48.30 2.44 8.06
N PRO A 210 48.75 1.96 9.24
CA PRO A 210 47.90 1.17 10.13
C PRO A 210 46.76 1.97 10.75
N GLU A 211 46.93 3.26 11.05
CA GLU A 211 45.87 4.09 11.66
C GLU A 211 44.76 4.42 10.66
N VAL A 212 45.12 4.73 9.40
CA VAL A 212 44.15 4.92 8.32
C VAL A 212 43.46 3.61 7.98
N GLY A 213 44.20 2.50 7.93
CA GLY A 213 43.64 1.16 7.75
C GLY A 213 42.64 0.80 8.84
N LEU A 214 42.95 1.10 10.11
CA LEU A 214 42.08 0.86 11.25
C LEU A 214 40.83 1.76 11.23
N ALA A 215 40.97 3.04 10.85
CA ALA A 215 39.84 3.96 10.72
C ALA A 215 38.90 3.56 9.58
N ILE A 216 39.43 3.12 8.44
CA ILE A 216 38.64 2.56 7.33
C ILE A 216 37.99 1.24 7.74
N ALA A 217 38.73 0.36 8.43
CA ALA A 217 38.21 -0.91 8.91
C ALA A 217 37.09 -0.71 9.95
N LEU A 218 37.26 0.19 10.92
CA LEU A 218 36.23 0.56 11.90
C LEU A 218 35.04 1.26 11.24
N GLY A 219 35.29 2.16 10.29
CA GLY A 219 34.24 2.78 9.47
C GLY A 219 33.46 1.77 8.64
N ALA A 220 34.14 0.75 8.10
CA ALA A 220 33.52 -0.37 7.43
C ALA A 220 32.76 -1.27 8.42
N LEU A 221 33.31 -1.59 9.59
CA LEU A 221 32.69 -2.48 10.58
C LEU A 221 31.45 -1.85 11.23
N VAL A 222 31.48 -0.53 11.46
CA VAL A 222 30.34 0.27 11.95
C VAL A 222 29.36 0.60 10.81
N GLY A 223 29.85 0.73 9.56
CA GLY A 223 29.05 1.06 8.38
C GLY A 223 28.41 -0.13 7.65
N LEU A 224 28.97 -1.33 7.76
CA LEU A 224 28.55 -2.55 7.02
C LEU A 224 27.16 -3.09 7.41
N PRO A 225 26.61 -2.89 8.62
CA PRO A 225 25.24 -3.33 8.89
C PRO A 225 24.15 -2.27 8.70
N LEU A 226 24.45 -1.01 8.32
CA LEU A 226 23.46 0.08 8.34
C LEU A 226 22.98 0.61 6.98
N PHE A 227 23.51 0.09 5.87
CA PHE A 227 22.80 0.13 4.58
C PHE A 227 21.70 -0.95 4.55
N VAL A 228 20.88 -1.05 5.60
CA VAL A 228 19.64 -1.78 5.48
C VAL A 228 18.76 -0.94 4.57
N TRP A 229 18.69 -1.34 3.30
CA TRP A 229 17.66 -0.91 2.38
C TRP A 229 16.34 -1.35 2.99
N ILE A 230 15.79 -0.56 3.91
CA ILE A 230 14.45 -0.79 4.43
C ILE A 230 13.55 -0.15 3.38
N PRO A 231 12.94 -0.94 2.47
CA PRO A 231 12.03 -0.39 1.49
C PRO A 231 10.94 0.36 2.27
N LYS A 232 10.81 1.64 1.96
CA LYS A 232 9.75 2.46 2.52
C LYS A 232 8.68 2.60 1.48
N TRP A 233 7.53 2.05 1.82
CA TRP A 233 6.33 2.29 1.04
C TRP A 233 5.82 3.69 1.35
N ARG A 234 5.52 4.45 0.29
CA ARG A 234 4.84 5.75 0.39
C ARG A 234 3.54 5.68 -0.40
N LEU A 235 2.52 6.40 0.06
CA LEU A 235 1.27 6.54 -0.68
C LEU A 235 1.52 7.31 -2.00
N THR A 236 0.88 6.87 -3.06
CA THR A 236 0.80 7.64 -4.31
C THR A 236 -0.17 8.82 -4.15
N TRP A 237 -0.44 9.55 -5.23
CA TRP A 237 -1.52 10.54 -5.21
C TRP A 237 -2.89 9.86 -5.06
N ILE A 238 -3.14 8.71 -5.70
CA ILE A 238 -4.40 7.96 -5.61
C ILE A 238 -4.63 7.48 -4.17
N GLY A 239 -3.64 6.81 -3.56
CA GLY A 239 -3.76 6.33 -2.19
C GLY A 239 -3.95 7.47 -1.18
N ARG A 240 -3.30 8.62 -1.41
CA ARG A 240 -3.55 9.83 -0.62
C ARG A 240 -4.94 10.39 -0.83
N ASP A 241 -5.44 10.39 -2.05
CA ASP A 241 -6.77 10.92 -2.40
C ASP A 241 -7.87 10.07 -1.77
N ILE A 242 -7.77 8.73 -1.86
CA ILE A 242 -8.67 7.82 -1.15
C ILE A 242 -8.65 8.12 0.34
N LEU A 243 -7.48 8.18 0.98
CA LEU A 243 -7.39 8.49 2.41
C LEU A 243 -7.86 9.91 2.75
N GLN A 244 -7.66 10.87 1.85
CA GLN A 244 -8.12 12.24 2.01
C GLN A 244 -9.65 12.36 1.88
N HIS A 245 -10.29 11.42 1.22
CA HIS A 245 -11.74 11.37 1.17
C HIS A 245 -12.33 10.46 2.26
N ALA A 246 -11.56 9.46 2.67
CA ALA A 246 -12.03 8.38 3.50
C ALA A 246 -11.56 8.40 4.97
N VAL A 247 -10.67 9.29 5.40
CA VAL A 247 -10.26 9.41 6.82
C VAL A 247 -10.61 10.80 7.35
N PRO A 248 -11.18 10.98 8.56
CA PRO A 248 -11.51 12.30 9.08
C PRO A 248 -10.23 13.11 9.26
N SER A 249 -10.32 14.43 9.11
CA SER A 249 -9.18 15.32 9.32
C SER A 249 -8.55 15.16 10.71
N SER A 250 -9.34 14.81 11.73
CA SER A 250 -8.87 14.58 13.11
C SER A 250 -7.92 13.40 13.26
N LEU A 251 -7.97 12.39 12.37
CA LEU A 251 -7.11 11.21 12.43
C LEU A 251 -5.87 11.34 11.53
N ARG A 252 -5.74 12.43 10.76
CA ARG A 252 -4.59 12.64 9.89
C ARG A 252 -3.47 13.33 10.66
N LYS A 253 -2.35 12.64 10.83
CA LYS A 253 -1.09 13.37 11.01
C LYS A 253 -0.78 14.01 9.67
N THR A 254 -0.80 15.34 9.61
CA THR A 254 -0.27 16.04 8.44
C THR A 254 1.16 15.56 8.25
N PRO A 255 1.47 14.87 7.14
CA PRO A 255 2.87 14.59 6.85
C PRO A 255 3.55 15.94 6.84
N LYS A 256 4.62 16.11 7.64
CA LYS A 256 5.48 17.29 7.51
C LYS A 256 5.76 17.39 6.02
N SER A 257 5.27 18.46 5.39
CA SER A 257 5.53 18.73 3.99
C SER A 257 7.04 18.72 3.87
N ASP A 258 7.59 17.65 3.28
CA ASP A 258 8.98 17.60 2.89
C ASP A 258 9.10 18.76 1.88
N ALA A 259 9.50 19.93 2.37
CA ALA A 259 9.81 21.07 1.54
C ALA A 259 10.98 20.64 0.66
N THR A 260 10.65 20.39 -0.61
CA THR A 260 11.61 20.18 -1.69
C THR A 260 12.54 21.36 -1.83
#